data_AF-A0A2E1I354-F1
#
_entry.id   AF-A0A2E1I354-F1
#
_cell.length_a   1.000
_cell.length_b   1.000
_cell.length_c   1.000
_cell.angle_alpha   90.00
_cell.angle_beta   90.00
_cell.angle_gamma   90.00
#
_symmetry.space_group_name_H-M   'P 1'
#
loop_
_entity.id
_entity.type
_entity.pdbx_description
1 polymer ?
#
loop_
_entity_poly.entity_id
_entity_poly.type
_entity_poly.pdbx_seq_one_letter_code
_entity_poly.pdbx_strand_id
1 'polypeptide(L)'
;MEILIPIFGILSGIAIPIAVFIWLYYENKGKREAIIEISKNLDDQSKVEELINIFEERKKEPIDYRRNGVITIFVGIGLYLLGYIVIGRILEGVGALVSLIGIGTLIAGYLYPNTGKELTNAVEEYEKK
;
A
#
# COMPACT_ATOMS: atom_id res chain seq x y z
N MET A 1 26.92 -10.23 25.11
CA MET A 1 25.47 -10.08 24.83
C MET A 1 25.11 -8.70 24.27
N GLU A 2 25.78 -7.62 24.70
CA GLU A 2 25.44 -6.25 24.29
C GLU A 2 25.55 -5.96 22.79
N ILE A 3 26.45 -6.62 22.05
CA ILE A 3 26.59 -6.45 20.59
C ILE A 3 25.57 -7.29 19.79
N LEU A 4 25.04 -8.35 20.39
CA LEU A 4 24.15 -9.28 19.71
C LEU A 4 22.77 -8.65 19.45
N ILE A 5 22.27 -7.85 20.40
CA ILE A 5 20.96 -7.19 20.32
C ILE A 5 20.91 -6.16 19.18
N PRO A 6 21.87 -5.21 19.04
CA PRO A 6 21.93 -4.30 17.89
C PRO A 6 22.04 -5.03 16.55
N ILE A 7 22.82 -6.10 16.48
CA ILE A 7 22.99 -6.89 15.25
C ILE A 7 21.68 -7.55 14.83
N PHE A 8 20.96 -8.17 15.77
CA PHE A 8 19.63 -8.74 15.48
C PHE A 8 18.61 -7.67 15.09
N GLY A 9 18.68 -6.48 15.70
CA GLY A 9 17.85 -5.33 15.31
C GLY A 9 18.06 -4.95 13.84
N ILE A 10 19.31 -4.77 13.41
CA ILE A 10 19.65 -4.40 12.02
C ILE A 10 19.26 -5.54 11.06
N LEU A 11 19.56 -6.79 11.40
CA LEU A 11 19.19 -7.95 10.58
C LEU A 11 17.68 -8.05 10.39
N SER A 12 16.89 -7.90 11.46
CA SER A 12 15.43 -7.94 11.38
C SER A 12 14.87 -6.79 10.53
N GLY A 13 15.44 -5.59 10.67
CA GLY A 13 15.06 -4.41 9.89
C GLY A 13 15.31 -4.54 8.39
N ILE A 14 16.31 -5.32 7.98
CA ILE A 14 16.61 -5.60 6.56
C ILE A 14 15.85 -6.82 6.05
N ALA A 15 15.74 -7.86 6.87
CA ALA A 15 15.08 -9.12 6.48
C ALA A 15 13.60 -8.95 6.17
N ILE A 16 12.88 -8.11 6.93
CA ILE A 16 11.44 -7.88 6.74
C ILE A 16 11.15 -7.27 5.36
N PRO A 17 11.78 -6.15 4.94
CA PRO A 17 11.61 -5.62 3.59
C PRO A 17 11.93 -6.64 2.51
N ILE A 18 13.05 -7.36 2.63
CA ILE A 18 13.46 -8.37 1.63
C ILE A 18 12.40 -9.47 1.51
N ALA A 19 11.90 -10.00 2.63
CA ALA A 19 10.86 -11.02 2.62
C ALA A 19 9.57 -10.54 1.95
N VAL A 20 9.14 -9.31 2.25
CA VAL A 20 7.97 -8.68 1.61
C VAL A 20 8.19 -8.52 0.11
N PHE A 21 9.37 -8.08 -0.33
CA PHE A 21 9.72 -7.95 -1.74
C PHE A 21 9.70 -9.30 -2.46
N ILE A 22 10.28 -10.34 -1.85
CA ILE A 22 10.28 -11.70 -2.42
C ILE A 22 8.84 -12.21 -2.57
N TRP A 23 8.02 -12.09 -1.53
CA TRP A 23 6.63 -12.51 -1.58
C TRP A 23 5.86 -11.78 -2.68
N LEU A 24 5.99 -10.44 -2.74
CA LEU A 24 5.34 -9.61 -3.75
C LEU A 24 5.80 -9.97 -5.17
N TYR A 25 7.08 -10.30 -5.36
CA TYR A 25 7.61 -10.74 -6.66
C TYR A 25 6.94 -12.05 -7.11
N TYR A 26 6.91 -13.07 -6.24
CA TYR A 26 6.31 -14.35 -6.59
C TYR A 26 4.80 -14.26 -6.79
N GLU A 27 4.10 -13.46 -5.99
CA GLU A 27 2.66 -13.24 -6.16
C GLU A 27 2.35 -12.61 -7.52
N ASN A 28 3.09 -11.56 -7.91
CA ASN A 28 2.89 -10.92 -9.21
C ASN A 28 3.31 -11.80 -10.38
N LYS A 29 4.38 -12.58 -10.21
CA LYS A 29 4.84 -13.53 -11.23
C LYS A 29 3.79 -14.63 -11.47
N GLY A 30 3.24 -15.22 -10.41
CA GLY A 30 2.19 -16.23 -10.52
C GLY A 30 0.92 -15.69 -11.19
N LYS A 31 0.49 -14.47 -10.85
CA LYS A 31 -0.66 -13.82 -11.52
C LYS A 31 -0.42 -13.65 -13.02
N ARG A 32 0.78 -13.21 -13.43
CA ARG A 32 1.14 -13.04 -14.85
C ARG A 32 1.17 -14.36 -15.61
N GLU A 33 1.76 -15.39 -15.02
CA GLU A 33 1.82 -16.71 -15.64
C GLU A 33 0.41 -17.30 -15.85
N ALA A 34 -0.47 -17.18 -14.85
CA ALA A 34 -1.86 -17.60 -14.96
C ALA A 34 -2.62 -16.86 -16.08
N ILE A 35 -2.43 -15.54 -16.22
CA ILE A 35 -3.06 -14.77 -17.31
C ILE A 35 -2.57 -15.26 -18.68
N ILE A 36 -1.27 -15.50 -18.84
CA ILE A 36 -0.68 -15.98 -20.11
C ILE A 36 -1.17 -17.39 -20.44
N GLU A 37 -1.33 -18.26 -19.46
CA GLU A 37 -1.83 -19.62 -19.66
C GLU A 37 -3.31 -19.63 -20.04
N ILE A 38 -4.12 -18.81 -19.36
CA ILE A 38 -5.53 -18.62 -19.69
C ILE A 38 -5.66 -18.02 -21.10
N SER A 39 -4.90 -16.97 -21.45
CA SER A 39 -4.99 -16.32 -22.76
C SER A 39 -4.66 -17.24 -23.93
N LYS A 40 -3.83 -18.27 -23.73
CA LYS A 40 -3.49 -19.25 -24.77
C LYS A 40 -4.64 -20.23 -25.07
N ASN A 41 -5.58 -20.38 -24.14
CA ASN A 41 -6.72 -21.29 -24.25
C ASN A 41 -8.05 -20.56 -24.58
N LEU A 42 -8.01 -19.24 -24.80
CA LEU A 42 -9.17 -18.43 -25.15
C LEU A 42 -9.11 -18.07 -26.64
N ASP A 43 -10.16 -18.42 -27.38
CA ASP A 43 -10.31 -18.11 -28.81
C ASP A 43 -10.75 -16.66 -29.09
N ASP A 44 -11.21 -15.94 -28.07
CA ASP A 44 -11.80 -14.60 -28.21
C ASP A 44 -10.98 -13.55 -27.45
N GLN A 45 -10.42 -12.60 -28.19
CA GLN A 45 -9.54 -11.53 -27.69
C GLN A 45 -10.26 -10.63 -26.66
N SER A 46 -11.58 -10.47 -26.77
CA SER A 46 -12.39 -9.64 -25.87
C SER A 46 -12.42 -10.16 -24.42
N LYS A 47 -12.42 -11.49 -24.24
CA LYS A 47 -12.40 -12.14 -22.93
C LYS A 47 -11.02 -12.09 -22.26
N VAL A 48 -9.96 -12.03 -23.06
CA VAL A 48 -8.58 -11.85 -22.55
C VAL A 48 -8.43 -10.47 -21.95
N GLU A 49 -8.99 -9.44 -22.58
CA GLU A 49 -9.00 -8.07 -22.08
C GLU A 49 -9.81 -7.93 -20.79
N GLU A 50 -10.96 -8.60 -20.69
CA GLU A 50 -11.76 -8.68 -19.47
C GLU A 50 -11.01 -9.38 -18.31
N LEU A 51 -10.31 -10.47 -18.59
CA LEU A 51 -9.44 -11.15 -17.62
C LEU A 51 -8.30 -10.25 -17.15
N ILE A 52 -7.61 -9.56 -18.06
CA ILE A 52 -6.55 -8.60 -17.71
C ILE A 52 -7.13 -7.51 -16.81
N ASN A 53 -8.30 -6.96 -17.14
CA ASN A 53 -8.97 -5.96 -16.33
C ASN A 53 -9.34 -6.50 -14.95
N ILE A 54 -9.90 -7.71 -14.81
CA ILE A 54 -10.20 -8.31 -13.50
C ILE A 54 -8.93 -8.47 -12.64
N PHE A 55 -7.80 -8.84 -13.25
CA PHE A 55 -6.53 -8.97 -12.52
C PHE A 55 -5.85 -7.62 -12.22
N GLU A 56 -6.04 -6.60 -13.07
CA GLU A 56 -5.51 -5.24 -12.88
C GLU A 56 -6.38 -4.38 -11.95
N GLU A 57 -7.71 -4.41 -12.06
CA GLU A 57 -8.66 -3.70 -11.19
C GLU A 57 -8.67 -4.26 -9.76
N ARG A 58 -8.29 -5.53 -9.57
CA ARG A 58 -7.96 -6.02 -8.22
C ARG A 58 -6.78 -5.29 -7.57
N LYS A 59 -6.09 -4.37 -8.25
CA LYS A 59 -5.23 -3.37 -7.60
C LYS A 59 -6.07 -2.33 -6.85
N LYS A 60 -6.37 -2.67 -5.60
CA LYS A 60 -6.71 -1.79 -4.47
C LYS A 60 -7.78 -0.75 -4.79
N GLU A 61 -8.92 -0.89 -4.11
CA GLU A 61 -9.92 0.17 -3.90
C GLU A 61 -9.27 1.57 -3.86
N PRO A 62 -9.91 2.61 -4.42
CA PRO A 62 -9.35 3.94 -4.51
C PRO A 62 -8.77 4.33 -3.16
N ILE A 63 -7.43 4.47 -3.10
CA ILE A 63 -6.72 4.68 -1.85
C ILE A 63 -7.25 5.98 -1.26
N ASP A 64 -8.06 5.88 -0.19
CA ASP A 64 -8.56 7.06 0.50
C ASP A 64 -7.41 7.72 1.25
N TYR A 65 -6.79 8.67 0.58
CA TYR A 65 -5.69 9.48 1.10
C TYR A 65 -6.09 10.27 2.35
N ARG A 66 -7.38 10.62 2.53
CA ARG A 66 -7.84 11.27 3.76
C ARG A 66 -7.79 10.30 4.92
N ARG A 67 -8.37 9.11 4.76
CA ARG A 67 -8.35 8.07 5.80
C ARG A 67 -6.92 7.69 6.16
N ASN A 68 -6.08 7.45 5.17
CA ASN A 68 -4.68 7.10 5.38
C ASN A 68 -3.88 8.24 6.01
N GLY A 69 -4.16 9.50 5.64
CA GLY A 69 -3.56 10.66 6.27
C GLY A 69 -3.86 10.73 7.77
N VAL A 70 -5.13 10.57 8.17
CA VAL A 70 -5.53 10.54 9.59
C VAL A 70 -4.81 9.42 10.34
N ILE A 71 -4.83 8.19 9.81
CA ILE A 71 -4.17 7.04 10.45
C ILE A 71 -2.68 7.32 10.64
N THR A 72 -2.01 7.86 9.61
CA THR A 72 -0.57 8.14 9.66
C THR A 72 -0.23 9.21 10.70
N ILE A 73 -1.07 10.24 10.85
CA ILE A 73 -0.91 11.25 11.91
C ILE A 73 -0.97 10.58 13.30
N PHE A 74 -1.97 9.75 13.55
CA PHE A 74 -2.11 9.07 14.84
C PHE A 74 -0.95 8.10 15.14
N VAL A 75 -0.45 7.40 14.11
CA VAL A 75 0.76 6.58 14.25
C VAL A 75 1.96 7.44 14.61
N GLY A 76 2.16 8.58 13.94
CA GLY A 76 3.24 9.51 14.24
C GLY A 76 3.18 10.08 15.66
N ILE A 77 1.99 10.49 16.12
CA ILE A 77 1.77 10.96 17.49
C ILE A 77 2.06 9.82 18.49
N GLY A 78 1.62 8.60 18.21
CA GLY A 78 1.90 7.43 19.05
C GLY A 78 3.40 7.16 19.18
N LEU A 79 4.14 7.21 18.07
CA LEU A 79 5.61 7.07 18.08
C LEU A 79 6.28 8.22 18.83
N TYR A 80 5.79 9.45 18.68
CA TYR A 80 6.33 10.61 19.37
C TYR A 80 6.18 10.47 20.89
N LEU A 81 4.97 10.13 21.35
CA LEU A 81 4.68 9.91 22.77
C LEU A 81 5.45 8.72 23.33
N LEU A 82 5.60 7.64 22.56
CA LEU A 82 6.39 6.47 22.98
C LEU A 82 7.88 6.82 23.10
N GLY A 83 8.39 7.67 22.19
CA GLY A 83 9.72 8.27 22.31
C GLY A 83 9.85 9.08 23.60
N TYR A 84 8.90 9.97 23.86
CA TYR A 84 8.90 10.82 25.05
C TYR A 84 8.87 10.03 26.36
N ILE A 85 8.12 8.92 26.42
CA ILE A 85 7.92 8.14 27.65
C ILE A 85 9.04 7.10 27.88
N VAL A 86 9.55 6.46 26.81
CA VAL A 86 10.34 5.21 26.95
C VAL A 86 11.71 5.25 26.26
N ILE A 87 11.79 5.71 25.01
CA ILE A 87 12.97 5.45 24.14
C ILE A 87 13.88 6.68 23.94
N GLY A 88 13.34 7.89 24.02
CA GLY A 88 14.06 9.16 23.91
C GLY A 88 13.97 9.84 22.53
N ARG A 89 14.78 10.89 22.37
CA ARG A 89 14.70 11.91 21.31
C ARG A 89 14.71 11.40 19.87
N ILE A 90 15.37 10.27 19.60
CA ILE A 90 15.41 9.70 18.23
C ILE A 90 14.00 9.29 17.81
N LEU A 91 13.27 8.60 18.68
CA LEU A 91 11.93 8.11 18.36
C LEU A 91 10.89 9.24 18.38
N GLU A 92 11.08 10.24 19.22
CA GLU A 92 10.33 11.50 19.15
C GLU A 92 10.48 12.12 17.75
N GLY A 93 11.71 12.25 17.25
CA GLY A 93 11.98 12.77 15.91
C GLY A 93 11.31 11.96 14.79
N VAL A 94 11.36 10.63 14.88
CA VAL A 94 10.65 9.73 13.94
C VAL A 94 9.14 9.95 14.00
N GLY A 95 8.56 10.04 15.20
CA GLY A 95 7.13 10.29 15.36
C GLY A 95 6.67 11.64 14.81
N ALA A 96 7.46 12.70 15.03
CA ALA A 96 7.21 14.02 14.46
C ALA A 96 7.24 14.00 12.92
N LEU A 97 8.23 13.31 12.34
CA LEU A 97 8.36 13.14 10.89
C LEU A 97 7.15 12.38 10.31
N VAL A 98 6.77 11.26 10.90
CA VAL A 98 5.61 10.46 10.46
C VAL A 98 4.31 11.27 10.57
N SER A 99 4.16 12.09 11.61
CA SER A 99 3.00 12.98 11.75
C SER A 99 2.92 14.01 10.62
N LEU A 100 4.05 14.62 10.25
CA LEU A 100 4.16 15.56 9.12
C LEU A 100 3.79 14.90 7.78
N ILE A 101 4.24 13.66 7.54
CA ILE A 101 3.86 12.87 6.36
C ILE A 101 2.34 12.62 6.34
N GLY A 102 1.76 12.32 7.50
CA GLY A 102 0.32 12.12 7.63
C GLY A 102 -0.48 13.39 7.29
N ILE A 103 -0.02 14.56 7.72
CA ILE A 103 -0.61 15.87 7.33
C ILE A 103 -0.55 16.06 5.81
N GLY A 104 0.61 15.79 5.20
CA GLY A 104 0.76 15.88 3.74
C GLY A 104 -0.20 14.96 2.97
N THR A 105 -0.33 13.71 3.44
CA THR A 105 -1.25 12.72 2.86
C THR A 105 -2.72 13.16 3.00
N LEU A 106 -3.08 13.73 4.16
CA LEU A 106 -4.43 14.24 4.41
C LEU A 106 -4.77 15.42 3.49
N ILE A 107 -3.83 16.37 3.32
CA ILE A 107 -3.99 17.49 2.39
C ILE A 107 -4.12 16.99 0.95
N ALA A 108 -3.28 16.04 0.53
CA ALA A 108 -3.36 15.44 -0.80
C ALA A 108 -4.73 14.79 -1.05
N GLY A 109 -5.30 14.13 -0.05
CA GLY A 109 -6.63 13.52 -0.17
C GLY A 109 -7.78 14.52 -0.29
N TYR A 110 -7.62 15.75 0.18
CA TYR A 110 -8.59 16.83 -0.07
C TYR A 110 -8.35 17.53 -1.41
N LEU A 111 -7.09 17.69 -1.83
CA LEU A 111 -6.72 18.38 -3.07
C LEU A 111 -6.97 17.51 -4.32
N TYR A 112 -6.83 16.19 -4.18
CA TYR A 112 -7.07 15.20 -5.23
C TYR A 112 -8.12 14.18 -4.77
N PRO A 113 -9.40 14.57 -4.69
CA PRO A 113 -10.45 13.69 -4.21
C PRO A 113 -10.73 12.56 -5.23
N ASN A 114 -10.86 11.32 -4.74
CA ASN A 114 -11.11 10.13 -5.56
C ASN A 114 -12.53 10.04 -6.15
N THR A 115 -13.40 11.03 -5.87
CA THR A 115 -14.82 11.04 -6.26
C THR A 115 -15.02 10.86 -7.76
N GLY A 116 -14.08 11.34 -8.59
CA GLY A 116 -14.15 11.16 -10.05
C GLY A 116 -14.09 9.70 -10.48
N LYS A 117 -13.27 8.87 -9.81
CA LYS A 117 -13.15 7.44 -10.15
C LYS A 117 -14.35 6.63 -9.67
N GLU A 118 -14.89 6.97 -8.50
CA GLU A 118 -16.10 6.31 -7.97
C GLU A 118 -17.33 6.57 -8.86
N LEU A 119 -17.46 7.80 -9.37
CA LEU A 119 -18.51 8.17 -10.32
C LEU A 119 -18.33 7.49 -11.69
N THR A 120 -17.11 7.47 -12.25
CA THR A 120 -16.83 6.79 -13.52
C THR A 120 -17.14 5.29 -13.43
N ASN A 121 -16.70 4.62 -12.37
CA ASN A 121 -16.97 3.20 -12.17
C ASN A 121 -18.48 2.91 -12.06
N ALA A 122 -19.23 3.76 -11.33
CA ALA A 122 -20.68 3.62 -11.22
C ALA A 122 -21.42 3.84 -12.56
N VAL A 123 -20.91 4.72 -13.41
CA VAL A 123 -21.45 4.95 -14.76
C VAL A 123 -21.13 3.77 -15.68
N GLU A 124 -19.90 3.26 -15.68
CA GLU A 124 -19.51 2.07 -16.45
C GLU A 124 -20.33 0.83 -16.05
N GLU A 125 -20.62 0.66 -14.75
CA GLU A 125 -21.44 -0.43 -14.25
C GLU A 125 -22.92 -0.29 -14.66
N TYR A 126 -23.41 0.95 -14.84
CA TYR A 126 -24.72 1.24 -15.40
C TYR A 126 -24.77 1.01 -16.92
N GLU A 127 -23.72 1.38 -17.66
CA GLU A 127 -23.65 1.20 -19.12
C GLU A 127 -23.46 -0.26 -19.56
N LYS A 128 -22.86 -1.10 -18.71
CA LYS A 128 -22.72 -2.55 -18.96
C LYS A 128 -24.02 -3.35 -18.70
N LYS A 129 -25.08 -2.72 -18.17
CA LYS A 129 -26.35 -3.34 -17.79
C LYS A 129 -27.45 -3.09 -18.81
#